data_AF-A0A1M2V876-F1
#
_entry.id   AF-A0A1M2V876-F1
#
_cell.length_a   1.000
_cell.length_b   1.000
_cell.length_c   1.000
_cell.angle_alpha   90.00
_cell.angle_beta   90.00
_cell.angle_gamma   90.00
#
_symmetry.space_group_name_H-M   'P 1'
#
loop_
_entity.id
_entity.type
_entity.pdbx_description
1 polymer ?
#
loop_
_entity_poly.entity_id
_entity_poly.type
_entity_poly.pdbx_seq_one_letter_code
_entity_poly.pdbx_strand_id
1 'polypeptide(L)'
;MQPGSTSDQGAVSIKNPEDGPQPAAVDIGLRRVQLMFEAKKREERFAKGHCTFCGKADVHTPLKSCGRCRSARYCNERCQLADFTQAHKGECGTFMHLPTTMAFLSTVETGERFPIHPLFAHWHQEHVGCWVSIEGRVDCSLQTLIESLDIAGIGDRIRQIMTGPAGTASCETMRTHRAYAQSLLSLRVLVQNRRKDRTPILVFASRAQVLSVASSTVAVQRGTAERERDNIATFTLDNEPRVAMGVAYDPWDNVPRLAIRQLNSVEIVNDGRVPAHVKDANNGTVLLKTGDFVVFQLQFRVGDGDTISKDWEALSALEALFVPWVPWDGVQEPATLAMSLPTVQSSPYADGTSTLGRLLRVPFDQRAIKDYYADFVERGEHAYLESHFGRGPASTMQTSDSSMNAMVTEMIRRIVREGNISAFIERMSDAGMENLVDKFVERE
;
A
#
# COMPACT_ATOMS: atom_id res chain seq x y z
N MET A 1 33.48 -80.28 30.80
CA MET A 1 32.43 -79.99 29.81
C MET A 1 31.75 -78.69 30.23
N GLN A 2 31.79 -77.67 29.36
CA GLN A 2 30.87 -76.53 29.32
C GLN A 2 29.39 -77.00 29.12
N PRO A 3 28.33 -76.15 29.08
CA PRO A 3 28.18 -74.69 29.34
C PRO A 3 26.87 -74.29 30.10
N GLY A 4 26.65 -72.97 30.28
CA GLY A 4 25.33 -72.31 30.38
C GLY A 4 25.20 -71.38 31.60
N SER A 5 24.70 -70.14 31.57
CA SER A 5 24.02 -69.33 30.55
C SER A 5 24.02 -67.88 31.05
N THR A 6 24.44 -66.91 30.23
CA THR A 6 24.33 -65.47 30.52
C THR A 6 23.02 -64.94 29.96
N SER A 7 22.19 -64.33 30.82
CA SER A 7 20.96 -63.65 30.45
C SER A 7 21.25 -62.23 29.99
N ASP A 8 20.94 -61.95 28.73
CA ASP A 8 21.02 -60.66 28.07
C ASP A 8 19.69 -59.91 28.25
N GLN A 9 19.69 -58.78 28.98
CA GLN A 9 18.52 -57.91 29.12
C GLN A 9 18.62 -56.80 28.08
N GLY A 10 17.87 -56.94 26.98
CA GLY A 10 17.73 -55.93 25.94
C GLY A 10 17.01 -54.68 26.46
N ALA A 11 17.73 -53.55 26.48
CA ALA A 11 17.17 -52.24 26.69
C ALA A 11 16.30 -51.82 25.49
N VAL A 12 14.99 -51.70 25.71
CA VAL A 12 14.05 -51.16 24.72
C VAL A 12 14.22 -49.64 24.69
N SER A 13 14.87 -49.15 23.64
CA SER A 13 14.98 -47.73 23.32
C SER A 13 13.63 -47.20 22.81
N ILE A 14 12.92 -46.46 23.65
CA ILE A 14 11.70 -45.73 23.29
C ILE A 14 12.14 -44.53 22.45
N LYS A 15 12.00 -44.63 21.13
CA LYS A 15 12.19 -43.49 20.21
C LYS A 15 11.06 -42.47 20.44
N ASN A 16 11.41 -41.25 20.84
CA ASN A 16 10.48 -40.14 20.91
C ASN A 16 9.88 -39.86 19.51
N PRO A 17 8.55 -39.75 19.36
CA PRO A 17 7.90 -39.57 18.06
C PRO A 17 7.96 -38.13 17.51
N GLU A 18 8.89 -37.28 17.98
CA GLU A 18 8.92 -35.86 17.61
C GLU A 18 9.95 -35.49 16.52
N ASP A 19 10.78 -36.44 16.05
CA ASP A 19 11.73 -36.21 14.94
C ASP A 19 11.07 -36.41 13.56
N GLY A 20 9.88 -35.82 13.36
CA GLY A 20 9.32 -35.65 12.02
C GLY A 20 10.08 -34.53 11.29
N PRO A 21 10.37 -34.66 9.98
CA PRO A 21 11.02 -33.59 9.22
C PRO A 21 10.17 -32.31 9.32
N GLN A 22 10.72 -31.28 9.98
CA GLN A 22 10.07 -29.97 10.03
C GLN A 22 9.87 -29.50 8.59
N PRO A 23 8.64 -29.11 8.19
CA PRO A 23 8.40 -28.57 6.87
C PRO A 23 9.28 -27.34 6.68
N ALA A 24 9.96 -27.26 5.53
CA ALA A 24 10.89 -26.18 5.24
C ALA A 24 10.19 -24.81 5.35
N ALA A 25 10.86 -23.83 5.98
CA ALA A 25 10.30 -22.51 6.31
C ALA A 25 9.71 -21.73 5.11
N VAL A 26 10.14 -22.03 3.88
CA VAL A 26 9.62 -21.45 2.62
C VAL A 26 8.17 -21.87 2.36
N ASP A 27 7.78 -23.08 2.76
CA ASP A 27 6.43 -23.61 2.58
C ASP A 27 5.40 -22.89 3.49
N ILE A 28 5.84 -22.39 4.64
CA ILE A 28 4.99 -21.69 5.63
C ILE A 28 4.51 -20.33 5.10
N GLY A 29 5.39 -19.58 4.42
CA GLY A 29 5.07 -18.25 3.89
C GLY A 29 4.04 -18.30 2.75
N LEU A 30 4.28 -19.18 1.76
CA LEU A 30 3.35 -19.38 0.63
C LEU A 30 1.99 -19.92 1.11
N ARG A 31 2.00 -20.85 2.07
CA ARG A 31 0.77 -21.39 2.64
C ARG A 31 -0.08 -20.32 3.31
N ARG A 32 0.52 -19.34 4.00
CA ARG A 32 -0.24 -18.26 4.62
C ARG A 32 -0.81 -17.27 3.60
N VAL A 33 -0.03 -16.89 2.59
CA VAL A 33 -0.54 -16.08 1.46
C VAL A 33 -1.75 -16.79 0.83
N GLN A 34 -1.65 -18.11 0.63
CA GLN A 34 -2.76 -18.92 0.14
C GLN A 34 -3.96 -18.94 1.09
N LEU A 35 -3.74 -19.13 2.40
CA LEU A 35 -4.82 -19.08 3.41
C LEU A 35 -5.51 -17.71 3.42
N MET A 36 -4.75 -16.61 3.34
CA MET A 36 -5.30 -15.27 3.21
C MET A 36 -6.15 -15.15 1.93
N PHE A 37 -5.66 -15.63 0.78
CA PHE A 37 -6.46 -15.66 -0.45
C PHE A 37 -7.73 -16.51 -0.34
N GLU A 38 -7.68 -17.65 0.35
CA GLU A 38 -8.82 -18.55 0.52
C GLU A 38 -9.87 -17.99 1.47
N ALA A 39 -9.45 -17.40 2.58
CA ALA A 39 -10.32 -16.79 3.57
C ALA A 39 -10.97 -15.51 3.01
N LYS A 40 -10.20 -14.71 2.30
CA LYS A 40 -10.68 -13.62 1.45
C LYS A 40 -11.73 -14.08 0.42
N LYS A 41 -11.46 -15.17 -0.31
CA LYS A 41 -12.46 -15.76 -1.24
C LYS A 41 -13.71 -16.25 -0.50
N ARG A 42 -13.59 -16.64 0.77
CA ARG A 42 -14.71 -17.10 1.59
C ARG A 42 -15.55 -15.91 2.06
N GLU A 43 -14.94 -14.85 2.56
CA GLU A 43 -15.62 -13.62 2.94
C GLU A 43 -16.32 -13.00 1.74
N GLU A 44 -15.66 -12.95 0.58
CA GLU A 44 -16.29 -12.46 -0.63
C GLU A 44 -17.49 -13.34 -1.01
N ARG A 45 -17.35 -14.67 -1.01
CA ARG A 45 -18.50 -15.58 -1.25
C ARG A 45 -19.62 -15.37 -0.24
N PHE A 46 -19.29 -15.11 1.02
CA PHE A 46 -20.26 -14.83 2.08
C PHE A 46 -21.00 -13.52 1.80
N ALA A 47 -20.27 -12.42 1.62
CA ALA A 47 -20.82 -11.10 1.31
C ALA A 47 -21.62 -11.09 -0.01
N LYS A 48 -21.19 -11.89 -1.01
CA LYS A 48 -21.89 -12.03 -2.27
C LYS A 48 -23.13 -12.92 -2.19
N GLY A 49 -23.17 -13.86 -1.25
CA GLY A 49 -24.16 -14.93 -1.16
C GLY A 49 -25.30 -14.70 -0.16
N HIS A 50 -25.20 -13.72 0.75
CA HIS A 50 -26.21 -13.47 1.79
C HIS A 50 -26.95 -12.14 1.61
N CYS A 51 -28.27 -12.18 1.80
CA CYS A 51 -29.08 -10.97 1.79
C CYS A 51 -28.81 -10.14 3.06
N THR A 52 -28.42 -8.86 2.89
CA THR A 52 -28.15 -7.92 3.98
C THR A 52 -29.34 -7.76 4.94
N PHE A 53 -30.57 -7.80 4.40
CA PHE A 53 -31.78 -7.62 5.21
C PHE A 53 -32.22 -8.91 5.94
N CYS A 54 -32.46 -9.99 5.19
CA CYS A 54 -33.10 -11.19 5.75
C CYS A 54 -32.10 -12.30 6.14
N GLY A 55 -30.80 -12.10 5.91
CA GLY A 55 -29.73 -13.05 6.21
C GLY A 55 -29.73 -14.33 5.37
N LYS A 56 -30.76 -14.55 4.53
CA LYS A 56 -30.87 -15.78 3.72
C LYS A 56 -29.76 -15.82 2.67
N ALA A 57 -29.13 -16.98 2.57
CA ALA A 57 -28.28 -17.32 1.45
C ALA A 57 -29.14 -17.67 0.24
N ASP A 58 -28.80 -17.14 -0.93
CA ASP A 58 -29.37 -17.61 -2.20
C ASP A 58 -28.24 -18.23 -3.03
N VAL A 59 -28.22 -19.56 -3.08
CA VAL A 59 -27.19 -20.32 -3.81
C VAL A 59 -27.49 -20.33 -5.31
N HIS A 60 -28.73 -20.08 -5.72
CA HIS A 60 -29.19 -20.28 -7.10
C HIS A 60 -29.36 -18.97 -7.87
N THR A 61 -29.73 -17.88 -7.19
CA THR A 61 -29.94 -16.58 -7.84
C THR A 61 -28.91 -15.56 -7.35
N PRO A 62 -28.17 -14.91 -8.26
CA PRO A 62 -27.29 -13.80 -7.88
C PRO A 62 -28.07 -12.70 -7.16
N LEU A 63 -27.64 -12.35 -5.96
CA LEU A 63 -28.24 -11.27 -5.20
C LEU A 63 -28.06 -9.92 -5.90
N LYS A 64 -29.10 -9.09 -5.88
CA LYS A 64 -29.06 -7.73 -6.43
C LYS A 64 -28.29 -6.83 -5.48
N SER A 65 -27.24 -6.17 -5.98
CA SER A 65 -26.48 -5.19 -5.20
C SER A 65 -27.19 -3.83 -5.19
N CYS A 66 -27.01 -3.07 -4.10
CA CYS A 66 -27.40 -1.67 -4.08
C CYS A 66 -26.63 -0.90 -5.16
N GLY A 67 -27.36 -0.24 -6.07
CA GLY A 67 -26.75 0.48 -7.20
C GLY A 67 -25.86 1.67 -6.82
N ARG A 68 -25.91 2.13 -5.56
CA ARG A 68 -25.10 3.26 -5.07
C ARG A 68 -23.86 2.81 -4.31
N CYS A 69 -24.00 2.01 -3.25
CA CYS A 69 -22.84 1.62 -2.44
C CYS A 69 -22.15 0.35 -2.92
N ARG A 70 -22.85 -0.52 -3.66
CA ARG A 70 -22.41 -1.88 -4.04
C ARG A 70 -21.96 -2.78 -2.86
N SER A 71 -22.18 -2.36 -1.62
CA SER A 71 -21.86 -3.12 -0.42
C SER A 71 -23.03 -4.04 -0.01
N ALA A 72 -24.25 -3.48 0.08
CA ALA A 72 -25.44 -4.24 0.47
C ALA A 72 -26.02 -5.04 -0.71
N ARG A 73 -26.56 -6.22 -0.41
CA ARG A 73 -27.11 -7.17 -1.39
C ARG A 73 -28.44 -7.75 -0.93
N TYR A 74 -29.33 -7.97 -1.89
CA TYR A 74 -30.71 -8.34 -1.60
C TYR A 74 -31.20 -9.45 -2.51
N CYS A 75 -31.98 -10.37 -1.95
CA CYS A 75 -32.63 -11.41 -2.75
C CYS A 75 -33.69 -10.83 -3.69
N ASN A 76 -34.33 -9.72 -3.29
CA ASN A 76 -35.34 -9.03 -4.09
C ASN A 76 -35.53 -7.58 -3.64
N GLU A 77 -36.31 -6.84 -4.42
CA GLU A 77 -36.65 -5.43 -4.18
C GLU A 77 -37.37 -5.22 -2.84
N ARG A 78 -38.20 -6.17 -2.39
CA ARG A 78 -38.89 -6.06 -1.10
C ARG A 78 -37.91 -5.98 0.06
N CYS A 79 -36.87 -6.84 0.06
CA CYS A 79 -35.83 -6.79 1.08
C CYS A 79 -34.99 -5.51 0.99
N GLN A 80 -34.72 -5.03 -0.23
CA GLN A 80 -34.00 -3.77 -0.44
C GLN A 80 -34.79 -2.57 0.10
N LEU A 81 -36.09 -2.46 -0.19
CA LEU A 81 -36.93 -1.36 0.27
C LEU A 81 -37.12 -1.38 1.79
N ALA A 82 -37.27 -2.57 2.38
CA ALA A 82 -37.38 -2.73 3.83
C ALA A 82 -36.10 -2.26 4.54
N ASP A 83 -34.93 -2.73 4.10
CA ASP A 83 -33.64 -2.32 4.68
C ASP A 83 -33.35 -0.83 4.44
N PHE A 84 -33.65 -0.32 3.25
CA PHE A 84 -33.48 1.11 2.93
C PHE A 84 -34.29 2.00 3.87
N THR A 85 -35.51 1.59 4.21
CA THR A 85 -36.37 2.35 5.13
C THR A 85 -35.88 2.25 6.57
N GLN A 86 -35.36 1.08 6.98
CA GLN A 86 -34.95 0.82 8.35
C GLN A 86 -33.59 1.41 8.71
N ALA A 87 -32.55 1.19 7.89
CA ALA A 87 -31.17 1.53 8.22
C ALA A 87 -30.35 1.99 7.01
N HIS A 88 -30.44 1.25 5.89
CA HIS A 88 -29.49 1.38 4.79
C HIS A 88 -29.47 2.76 4.11
N LYS A 89 -30.56 3.54 4.16
CA LYS A 89 -30.57 4.91 3.61
C LYS A 89 -29.52 5.81 4.28
N GLY A 90 -29.37 5.70 5.61
CA GLY A 90 -28.36 6.44 6.37
C GLY A 90 -26.95 5.94 6.03
N GLU A 91 -26.73 4.64 6.21
CA GLU A 91 -25.43 3.98 5.99
C GLU A 91 -24.88 4.15 4.57
N CYS A 92 -25.76 4.05 3.56
CA CYS A 92 -25.39 4.27 2.17
C CYS A 92 -24.95 5.71 1.93
N GLY A 93 -25.60 6.67 2.60
CA GLY A 93 -25.34 8.10 2.47
C GLY A 93 -24.06 8.56 3.18
N THR A 94 -23.73 7.93 4.31
CA THR A 94 -22.57 8.25 5.15
C THR A 94 -21.33 7.42 4.84
N PHE A 95 -21.37 6.59 3.79
CA PHE A 95 -20.23 5.76 3.39
C PHE A 95 -19.77 4.78 4.49
N MET A 96 -20.71 4.32 5.31
CA MET A 96 -20.41 3.44 6.45
C MET A 96 -19.71 2.14 6.03
N HIS A 97 -20.17 1.54 4.93
CA HIS A 97 -19.64 0.28 4.41
C HIS A 97 -18.89 0.51 3.09
N LEU A 98 -17.70 -0.09 2.97
CA LEU A 98 -16.95 -0.21 1.72
C LEU A 98 -17.72 -1.03 0.68
N PRO A 99 -17.55 -0.79 -0.62
CA PRO A 99 -18.03 -1.72 -1.63
C PRO A 99 -17.37 -3.10 -1.46
N THR A 100 -18.08 -4.19 -1.77
CA THR A 100 -17.50 -5.53 -1.67
C THR A 100 -16.38 -5.69 -2.70
N THR A 101 -15.13 -5.73 -2.26
CA THR A 101 -13.96 -5.88 -3.13
C THR A 101 -12.85 -6.68 -2.47
N MET A 102 -12.16 -7.45 -3.30
CA MET A 102 -10.96 -8.18 -2.95
C MET A 102 -9.75 -7.26 -2.80
N ALA A 103 -9.73 -6.11 -3.46
CA ALA A 103 -8.61 -5.19 -3.34
C ALA A 103 -8.60 -4.45 -2.00
N PHE A 104 -9.64 -4.50 -1.17
CA PHE A 104 -9.71 -3.66 0.03
C PHE A 104 -10.44 -4.41 1.16
N LEU A 105 -9.66 -5.05 2.04
CA LEU A 105 -10.16 -5.95 3.09
C LEU A 105 -9.90 -5.35 4.48
N SER A 106 -10.86 -4.56 4.95
CA SER A 106 -10.73 -3.83 6.23
C SER A 106 -11.38 -4.54 7.41
N THR A 107 -12.05 -5.66 7.16
CA THR A 107 -12.72 -6.48 8.16
C THR A 107 -11.74 -7.49 8.75
N VAL A 108 -11.83 -7.71 10.05
CA VAL A 108 -11.00 -8.69 10.75
C VAL A 108 -11.62 -10.07 10.56
N GLU A 109 -10.84 -11.03 10.08
CA GLU A 109 -11.28 -12.41 9.98
C GLU A 109 -11.38 -13.07 11.36
N THR A 110 -12.25 -14.08 11.49
CA THR A 110 -12.45 -14.79 12.75
C THR A 110 -11.13 -15.37 13.29
N GLY A 111 -10.65 -14.85 14.40
CA GLY A 111 -9.43 -15.30 15.08
C GLY A 111 -8.19 -14.45 14.82
N GLU A 112 -8.23 -13.53 13.85
CA GLU A 112 -7.18 -12.52 13.69
C GLU A 112 -7.47 -11.31 14.58
N ARG A 113 -6.42 -10.54 14.93
CA ARG A 113 -6.55 -9.32 15.73
C ARG A 113 -6.68 -8.06 14.87
N PHE A 114 -6.09 -8.10 13.68
CA PHE A 114 -5.97 -6.94 12.80
C PHE A 114 -6.40 -7.31 11.37
N PRO A 115 -7.00 -6.38 10.63
CA PRO A 115 -7.36 -6.62 9.24
C PRO A 115 -6.12 -6.54 8.34
N ILE A 116 -6.18 -7.18 7.18
CA ILE A 116 -5.09 -7.15 6.17
C ILE A 116 -4.88 -5.72 5.64
N HIS A 117 -5.97 -4.99 5.42
CA HIS A 117 -5.94 -3.60 4.95
C HIS A 117 -6.59 -2.69 6.01
N PRO A 118 -5.87 -2.30 7.07
CA PRO A 118 -6.43 -1.44 8.10
C PRO A 118 -6.90 -0.10 7.52
N LEU A 119 -8.04 0.38 8.01
CA LEU A 119 -8.56 1.68 7.62
C LEU A 119 -7.92 2.77 8.46
N PHE A 120 -7.02 3.54 7.84
CA PHE A 120 -6.37 4.68 8.48
C PHE A 120 -6.99 6.02 8.11
N ALA A 121 -7.81 6.09 7.07
CA ALA A 121 -8.56 7.30 6.77
C ALA A 121 -9.86 6.94 6.04
N HIS A 122 -10.92 7.69 6.32
CA HIS A 122 -12.13 7.65 5.51
C HIS A 122 -12.84 9.00 5.56
N TRP A 123 -13.38 9.43 4.42
CA TRP A 123 -14.16 10.66 4.34
C TRP A 123 -15.06 10.64 3.12
N HIS A 124 -16.06 11.53 3.11
CA HIS A 124 -16.87 11.75 1.93
C HIS A 124 -17.29 13.22 1.80
N GLN A 125 -17.45 13.68 0.57
CA GLN A 125 -17.96 15.01 0.25
C GLN A 125 -18.78 14.94 -1.03
N GLU A 126 -19.93 15.63 -1.06
CA GLU A 126 -20.82 15.65 -2.25
C GLU A 126 -21.14 14.26 -2.81
N HIS A 127 -21.33 13.27 -1.93
CA HIS A 127 -21.57 11.87 -2.30
C HIS A 127 -20.44 11.22 -3.13
N VAL A 128 -19.20 11.68 -2.95
CA VAL A 128 -17.98 10.98 -3.34
C VAL A 128 -17.24 10.60 -2.06
N GLY A 129 -16.91 9.32 -1.91
CA GLY A 129 -16.24 8.80 -0.72
C GLY A 129 -14.86 8.27 -1.04
N CYS A 130 -13.98 8.32 -0.04
CA CYS A 130 -12.63 7.80 -0.11
C CYS A 130 -12.27 7.07 1.18
N TRP A 131 -11.53 5.97 1.04
CA TRP A 131 -10.95 5.21 2.13
C TRP A 131 -9.49 4.93 1.83
N VAL A 132 -8.67 4.93 2.88
CA VAL A 132 -7.23 4.78 2.76
C VAL A 132 -6.75 3.69 3.72
N SER A 133 -5.96 2.77 3.16
CA SER A 133 -5.17 1.77 3.87
C SER A 133 -3.70 1.93 3.50
N ILE A 134 -2.84 1.28 4.26
CA ILE A 134 -1.44 1.08 3.90
C ILE A 134 -1.30 -0.06 2.88
N GLU A 135 -0.32 0.05 1.99
CA GLU A 135 0.19 -1.00 1.08
C GLU A 135 1.69 -1.18 1.35
N GLY A 136 2.01 -1.36 2.63
CA GLY A 136 3.36 -1.34 3.15
C GLY A 136 4.02 -2.71 3.09
N ARG A 137 5.30 -2.74 3.47
CA ARG A 137 6.03 -4.00 3.61
C ARG A 137 5.69 -4.65 4.95
N VAL A 138 5.90 -5.97 5.04
CA VAL A 138 5.64 -6.73 6.28
C VAL A 138 6.51 -6.28 7.45
N ASP A 139 7.73 -5.80 7.19
CA ASP A 139 8.67 -5.20 8.16
C ASP A 139 8.36 -3.72 8.47
N CYS A 140 7.26 -3.20 7.92
CA CYS A 140 6.86 -1.80 7.94
C CYS A 140 7.89 -0.84 7.35
N SER A 141 8.92 -1.31 6.65
CA SER A 141 9.91 -0.43 6.04
C SER A 141 9.28 0.29 4.85
N LEU A 142 9.59 1.57 4.70
CA LEU A 142 9.24 2.31 3.50
C LEU A 142 9.98 1.73 2.29
N GLN A 143 9.39 1.86 1.12
CA GLN A 143 9.99 1.36 -0.11
C GLN A 143 11.07 2.32 -0.62
N THR A 144 12.01 1.75 -1.37
CA THR A 144 13.04 2.52 -2.10
C THR A 144 12.53 2.88 -3.50
N LEU A 145 13.11 3.89 -4.15
CA LEU A 145 12.71 4.30 -5.50
C LEU A 145 13.14 3.30 -6.59
N ILE A 146 14.11 2.44 -6.26
CA ILE A 146 14.61 1.40 -7.17
C ILE A 146 13.57 0.29 -7.33
N GLU A 147 12.81 0.00 -6.28
CA GLU A 147 11.71 -0.95 -6.33
C GLU A 147 10.66 -0.51 -7.35
N SER A 148 10.14 -1.45 -8.13
CA SER A 148 9.05 -1.19 -9.08
C SER A 148 7.69 -1.39 -8.40
N LEU A 149 6.68 -0.62 -8.82
CA LEU A 149 5.27 -0.92 -8.49
C LEU A 149 4.77 -2.20 -9.17
N ASP A 150 5.40 -2.58 -10.28
CA ASP A 150 5.19 -3.85 -10.97
C ASP A 150 6.26 -4.86 -10.54
N ILE A 151 5.85 -5.79 -9.68
CA ILE A 151 6.71 -6.86 -9.16
C ILE A 151 7.24 -7.74 -10.31
N ALA A 152 6.46 -7.96 -11.38
CA ALA A 152 6.88 -8.79 -12.49
C ALA A 152 8.05 -8.17 -13.26
N GLY A 153 8.08 -6.84 -13.37
CA GLY A 153 9.11 -6.09 -14.07
C GLY A 153 10.36 -5.74 -13.25
N ILE A 154 10.44 -6.14 -11.97
CA ILE A 154 11.52 -5.69 -11.08
C ILE A 154 12.91 -6.11 -11.57
N GLY A 155 13.04 -7.34 -12.11
CA GLY A 155 14.32 -7.85 -12.60
C GLY A 155 14.81 -7.12 -13.85
N ASP A 156 13.91 -6.79 -14.77
CA ASP A 156 14.23 -6.02 -15.98
C ASP A 156 14.63 -4.60 -15.62
N ARG A 157 13.90 -3.97 -14.71
CA ARG A 157 14.22 -2.63 -14.21
C ARG A 157 15.59 -2.58 -13.54
N ILE A 158 15.88 -3.50 -12.62
CA ILE A 158 17.20 -3.55 -11.96
C ILE A 158 18.31 -3.74 -12.99
N ARG A 159 18.12 -4.63 -13.98
CA ARG A 159 19.09 -4.81 -15.07
C ARG A 159 19.27 -3.51 -15.87
N GLN A 160 18.20 -2.82 -16.21
CA GLN A 160 18.26 -1.56 -16.96
C GLN A 160 19.02 -0.47 -16.18
N ILE A 161 18.76 -0.35 -14.87
CA ILE A 161 19.44 0.61 -13.99
C ILE A 161 20.95 0.27 -13.87
N MET A 162 21.28 -1.02 -13.78
CA MET A 162 22.64 -1.46 -13.39
C MET A 162 23.56 -1.82 -14.57
N THR A 163 23.05 -2.17 -15.75
CA THR A 163 23.85 -2.85 -16.81
C THR A 163 23.90 -2.17 -18.18
N GLY A 164 23.44 -0.92 -18.31
CA GLY A 164 23.43 -0.19 -19.60
C GLY A 164 24.49 0.91 -19.76
N PRO A 165 24.68 1.48 -20.98
CA PRO A 165 25.36 2.77 -21.19
C PRO A 165 24.76 3.93 -20.37
N ALA A 166 23.52 3.74 -19.91
CA ALA A 166 22.82 4.59 -18.96
C ALA A 166 23.27 4.40 -17.50
N GLY A 167 24.24 3.54 -17.19
CA GLY A 167 24.67 3.24 -15.82
C GLY A 167 25.21 4.46 -15.07
N THR A 168 26.02 5.29 -15.72
CA THR A 168 26.52 6.56 -15.11
C THR A 168 25.40 7.57 -14.90
N ALA A 169 24.53 7.77 -15.90
CA ALA A 169 23.34 8.60 -15.77
C ALA A 169 22.36 8.05 -14.70
N SER A 170 22.33 6.73 -14.53
CA SER A 170 21.53 6.06 -13.49
C SER A 170 22.15 6.27 -12.12
N CYS A 171 23.47 6.22 -11.96
CA CYS A 171 24.14 6.58 -10.69
C CYS A 171 23.88 8.03 -10.29
N GLU A 172 23.96 8.97 -11.23
CA GLU A 172 23.60 10.37 -11.00
C GLU A 172 22.11 10.50 -10.62
N THR A 173 21.23 9.78 -11.31
CA THR A 173 19.79 9.73 -10.99
C THR A 173 19.56 9.14 -9.59
N MET A 174 20.26 8.06 -9.23
CA MET A 174 20.17 7.42 -7.91
C MET A 174 20.60 8.38 -6.80
N ARG A 175 21.71 9.09 -6.97
CA ARG A 175 22.16 10.12 -6.03
C ARG A 175 21.16 11.28 -5.93
N THR A 176 20.81 11.88 -7.07
CA THR A 176 19.91 13.06 -7.15
C THR A 176 18.55 12.79 -6.50
N HIS A 177 18.02 11.58 -6.69
CA HIS A 177 16.70 11.19 -6.18
C HIS A 177 16.75 10.33 -4.92
N ARG A 178 17.93 10.19 -4.29
CA ARG A 178 18.18 9.35 -3.11
C ARG A 178 17.52 7.99 -3.23
N ALA A 179 17.78 7.30 -4.33
CA ALA A 179 16.94 6.19 -4.76
C ALA A 179 16.96 4.97 -3.81
N TYR A 180 18.02 4.81 -3.02
CA TYR A 180 18.15 3.79 -1.99
C TYR A 180 17.52 4.17 -0.65
N ALA A 181 17.13 5.43 -0.44
CA ALA A 181 16.47 5.84 0.78
C ALA A 181 15.10 5.16 0.89
N GLN A 182 14.84 4.55 2.04
CA GLN A 182 13.51 4.06 2.42
C GLN A 182 12.59 5.25 2.66
N SER A 183 12.00 5.76 1.58
CA SER A 183 11.38 7.08 1.53
C SER A 183 9.94 7.05 1.00
N LEU A 184 9.54 5.95 0.35
CA LEU A 184 8.26 5.85 -0.31
C LEU A 184 7.22 5.17 0.60
N LEU A 185 6.22 5.96 1.00
CA LEU A 185 5.00 5.48 1.65
C LEU A 185 4.02 5.01 0.57
N SER A 186 3.65 3.74 0.63
CA SER A 186 2.67 3.13 -0.27
C SER A 186 1.28 3.13 0.36
N LEU A 187 0.33 3.83 -0.25
CA LEU A 187 -1.06 3.88 0.18
C LEU A 187 -1.96 3.16 -0.81
N ARG A 188 -2.95 2.45 -0.27
CA ARG A 188 -4.07 1.90 -1.02
C ARG A 188 -5.28 2.79 -0.84
N VAL A 189 -5.81 3.33 -1.93
CA VAL A 189 -6.84 4.38 -1.92
C VAL A 189 -8.05 3.93 -2.72
N LEU A 190 -9.19 3.73 -2.04
CA LEU A 190 -10.46 3.43 -2.68
C LEU A 190 -11.29 4.70 -2.84
N VAL A 191 -11.73 5.02 -4.06
CA VAL A 191 -12.63 6.15 -4.34
C VAL A 191 -13.93 5.65 -4.95
N GLN A 192 -15.08 6.13 -4.46
CA GLN A 192 -16.40 5.71 -4.93
C GLN A 192 -17.34 6.89 -5.20
N ASN A 193 -18.04 6.83 -6.34
CA ASN A 193 -19.11 7.77 -6.68
C ASN A 193 -20.47 7.24 -6.20
N ARG A 194 -21.10 7.87 -5.21
CA ARG A 194 -22.48 7.59 -4.75
C ARG A 194 -23.47 8.73 -5.03
N ARG A 195 -23.14 9.63 -5.96
CA ARG A 195 -23.97 10.79 -6.28
C ARG A 195 -25.41 10.42 -6.62
N LYS A 196 -26.34 11.24 -6.14
CA LYS A 196 -27.78 11.02 -6.32
C LYS A 196 -28.27 11.51 -7.68
N ASP A 197 -27.63 12.53 -8.24
CA ASP A 197 -27.92 13.12 -9.54
C ASP A 197 -27.46 12.26 -10.73
N ARG A 198 -26.79 11.13 -10.44
CA ARG A 198 -26.22 10.21 -11.43
C ARG A 198 -25.11 10.79 -12.30
N THR A 199 -24.61 11.98 -11.95
CA THR A 199 -23.51 12.61 -12.67
C THR A 199 -22.24 11.78 -12.47
N PRO A 200 -21.59 11.34 -13.55
CA PRO A 200 -20.31 10.64 -13.43
C PRO A 200 -19.22 11.62 -12.97
N ILE A 201 -18.13 11.10 -12.42
CA ILE A 201 -16.99 11.90 -11.99
C ILE A 201 -15.71 11.39 -12.65
N LEU A 202 -14.76 12.28 -12.90
CA LEU A 202 -13.36 11.89 -13.13
C LEU A 202 -12.57 12.06 -11.84
N VAL A 203 -11.75 11.06 -11.51
CA VAL A 203 -10.80 11.07 -10.39
C VAL A 203 -9.39 11.12 -10.96
N PHE A 204 -8.52 11.98 -10.41
CA PHE A 204 -7.17 12.23 -10.92
C PHE A 204 -6.10 11.78 -9.91
N ALA A 205 -5.75 10.50 -9.93
CA ALA A 205 -4.85 9.93 -8.93
C ALA A 205 -3.43 10.53 -8.94
N SER A 206 -2.85 10.86 -10.10
CA SER A 206 -1.51 11.47 -10.15
C SER A 206 -1.42 12.85 -9.50
N ARG A 207 -2.57 13.51 -9.30
CA ARG A 207 -2.69 14.82 -8.65
C ARG A 207 -3.03 14.71 -7.16
N ALA A 208 -3.14 13.49 -6.62
CA ALA A 208 -3.36 13.31 -5.19
C ALA A 208 -2.18 13.88 -4.40
N GLN A 209 -2.47 14.44 -3.23
CA GLN A 209 -1.46 15.02 -2.35
C GLN A 209 -1.63 14.52 -0.91
N VAL A 210 -0.54 14.32 -0.19
CA VAL A 210 -0.57 14.16 1.28
C VAL A 210 -0.07 15.44 1.94
N LEU A 211 -0.62 15.78 3.10
CA LEU A 211 -0.26 16.96 3.88
C LEU A 211 0.43 16.53 5.16
N SER A 212 1.58 17.12 5.46
CA SER A 212 2.30 16.89 6.72
C SER A 212 1.63 17.57 7.92
N VAL A 213 1.82 16.98 9.09
CA VAL A 213 1.59 17.68 10.37
C VAL A 213 2.71 18.73 10.57
N ALA A 214 2.37 19.87 11.16
CA ALA A 214 3.28 21.01 11.29
C ALA A 214 4.61 20.66 12.00
N SER A 215 4.55 19.82 13.02
CA SER A 215 5.73 19.38 13.78
C SER A 215 6.71 18.51 12.99
N SER A 216 6.23 17.88 11.90
CA SER A 216 7.02 16.93 11.09
C SER A 216 7.42 17.50 9.73
N THR A 217 7.04 18.74 9.42
CA THR A 217 7.33 19.43 8.15
C THR A 217 8.80 19.33 7.75
N VAL A 218 9.72 19.59 8.69
CA VAL A 218 11.17 19.55 8.42
C VAL A 218 11.64 18.13 8.12
N ALA A 219 11.18 17.12 8.86
CA ALA A 219 11.59 15.73 8.65
C ALA A 219 11.09 15.22 7.28
N VAL A 220 9.84 15.53 6.95
CA VAL A 220 9.24 15.18 5.67
C VAL A 220 9.95 15.86 4.50
N GLN A 221 10.34 17.13 4.63
CA GLN A 221 11.10 17.85 3.59
C GLN A 221 12.46 17.23 3.31
N ARG A 222 13.16 16.67 4.31
CA ARG A 222 14.46 16.01 4.09
C ARG A 222 14.35 14.78 3.20
N GLY A 223 13.18 14.15 3.17
CA GLY A 223 12.89 13.02 2.31
C GLY A 223 12.79 13.39 0.83
N THR A 224 12.58 14.67 0.54
CA THR A 224 12.30 15.12 -0.83
C THR A 224 13.56 15.27 -1.67
N ALA A 225 13.48 14.90 -2.95
CA ALA A 225 14.56 15.14 -3.90
C ALA A 225 14.64 16.63 -4.24
N GLU A 226 15.83 17.16 -4.52
CA GLU A 226 16.08 18.58 -4.78
C GLU A 226 15.34 19.15 -6.01
N ARG A 227 14.74 18.29 -6.86
CA ARG A 227 14.03 18.71 -8.07
C ARG A 227 12.51 18.64 -7.91
N GLU A 228 11.85 19.69 -8.38
CA GLU A 228 10.42 20.05 -8.27
C GLU A 228 9.37 19.03 -8.76
N ARG A 229 9.74 17.80 -9.14
CA ARG A 229 8.83 16.88 -9.84
C ARG A 229 7.82 16.16 -8.96
N ASP A 230 8.05 16.07 -7.65
CA ASP A 230 7.11 15.42 -6.71
C ASP A 230 5.94 16.36 -6.33
N ASN A 231 5.77 17.50 -7.02
CA ASN A 231 4.73 18.51 -6.75
C ASN A 231 4.67 18.93 -5.27
N ILE A 232 5.84 19.17 -4.69
CA ILE A 232 5.98 19.54 -3.28
C ILE A 232 5.73 21.04 -3.15
N ALA A 233 4.83 21.41 -2.24
CA ALA A 233 4.54 22.79 -1.92
C ALA A 233 4.66 23.00 -0.41
N THR A 234 5.52 23.93 0.00
CA THR A 234 5.60 24.40 1.38
C THR A 234 4.77 25.66 1.51
N PHE A 235 3.92 25.72 2.53
CA PHE A 235 3.06 26.88 2.80
C PHE A 235 2.76 26.98 4.29
N THR A 236 2.17 28.09 4.69
CA THR A 236 1.74 28.32 6.08
C THR A 236 0.23 28.19 6.15
N LEU A 237 -0.26 27.35 7.05
CA LEU A 237 -1.67 27.21 7.38
C LEU A 237 -1.81 27.39 8.88
N ASP A 238 -2.71 28.29 9.31
CA ASP A 238 -2.91 28.62 10.73
C ASP A 238 -1.63 29.06 11.46
N ASN A 239 -0.77 29.81 10.77
CA ASN A 239 0.58 30.23 11.22
C ASN A 239 1.58 29.09 11.47
N GLU A 240 1.27 27.87 11.03
CA GLU A 240 2.17 26.73 11.13
C GLU A 240 2.71 26.33 9.75
N PRO A 241 4.02 26.02 9.62
CA PRO A 241 4.60 25.58 8.36
C PRO A 241 4.14 24.16 8.05
N ARG A 242 3.67 23.93 6.82
CA ARG A 242 3.24 22.63 6.33
C ARG A 242 3.80 22.38 4.94
N VAL A 243 3.90 21.10 4.60
CA VAL A 243 4.27 20.62 3.27
C VAL A 243 3.18 19.73 2.73
N ALA A 244 2.70 20.05 1.53
CA ALA A 244 1.94 19.13 0.69
C ALA A 244 2.89 18.44 -0.29
N MET A 245 2.78 17.13 -0.43
CA MET A 245 3.54 16.32 -1.39
C MET A 245 2.58 15.63 -2.35
N GLY A 246 2.87 15.68 -3.65
CA GLY A 246 2.16 14.88 -4.64
C GLY A 246 2.57 13.42 -4.63
N VAL A 247 1.92 12.63 -5.50
CA VAL A 247 2.38 11.28 -5.83
C VAL A 247 3.83 11.36 -6.34
N ALA A 248 4.70 10.52 -5.77
CA ALA A 248 6.12 10.48 -6.10
C ALA A 248 6.32 10.22 -7.59
N TYR A 249 7.33 10.84 -8.17
CA TYR A 249 7.67 10.69 -9.58
C TYR A 249 8.76 9.65 -9.77
N ASP A 250 8.60 8.78 -10.78
CA ASP A 250 9.64 7.83 -11.18
C ASP A 250 10.58 8.48 -12.21
N PRO A 251 11.86 8.72 -11.87
CA PRO A 251 12.77 9.39 -12.80
C PRO A 251 13.22 8.50 -13.96
N TRP A 252 13.10 7.17 -13.85
CA TRP A 252 13.49 6.26 -14.94
C TRP A 252 12.39 6.11 -15.99
N ASP A 253 11.15 5.98 -15.53
CA ASP A 253 10.01 5.77 -16.43
C ASP A 253 9.32 7.08 -16.81
N ASN A 254 9.67 8.18 -16.14
CA ASN A 254 9.09 9.50 -16.35
C ASN A 254 7.55 9.49 -16.17
N VAL A 255 7.07 8.74 -15.17
CA VAL A 255 5.65 8.60 -14.80
C VAL A 255 5.45 8.75 -13.29
N PRO A 256 4.27 9.20 -12.83
CA PRO A 256 3.93 9.16 -11.42
C PRO A 256 3.86 7.71 -10.92
N ARG A 257 4.29 7.49 -9.68
CA ARG A 257 4.30 6.19 -9.02
C ARG A 257 2.92 5.85 -8.49
N LEU A 258 2.05 5.50 -9.43
CA LEU A 258 0.70 5.05 -9.18
C LEU A 258 0.40 3.77 -9.97
N ALA A 259 -0.55 2.98 -9.47
CA ALA A 259 -1.15 1.88 -10.19
C ALA A 259 -2.66 1.86 -9.96
N ILE A 260 -3.44 1.61 -11.01
CA ILE A 260 -4.87 1.33 -10.89
C ILE A 260 -5.00 -0.16 -10.65
N ARG A 261 -5.25 -0.58 -9.40
CA ARG A 261 -5.27 -2.01 -9.03
C ARG A 261 -6.59 -2.67 -9.37
N GLN A 262 -7.69 -1.96 -9.17
CA GLN A 262 -9.03 -2.52 -9.38
C GLN A 262 -10.02 -1.44 -9.79
N LEU A 263 -10.91 -1.79 -10.71
CA LEU A 263 -12.09 -1.01 -11.04
C LEU A 263 -13.31 -1.89 -10.86
N ASN A 264 -14.20 -1.50 -9.95
CA ASN A 264 -15.35 -2.31 -9.56
C ASN A 264 -14.92 -3.71 -9.13
N SER A 265 -15.47 -4.78 -9.72
CA SER A 265 -15.09 -6.17 -9.41
C SER A 265 -13.96 -6.71 -10.31
N VAL A 266 -13.33 -5.86 -11.13
CA VAL A 266 -12.33 -6.27 -12.12
C VAL A 266 -10.96 -5.78 -11.69
N GLU A 267 -10.05 -6.71 -11.43
CA GLU A 267 -8.63 -6.42 -11.24
C GLU A 267 -8.02 -5.98 -12.57
N ILE A 268 -7.25 -4.89 -12.54
CA ILE A 268 -6.58 -4.38 -13.73
C ILE A 268 -5.16 -4.93 -13.71
N VAL A 269 -4.88 -5.78 -14.69
CA VAL A 269 -3.55 -6.33 -14.96
C VAL A 269 -2.93 -5.51 -16.09
N ASN A 270 -1.61 -5.29 -16.03
CA ASN A 270 -0.86 -4.63 -17.11
C ASN A 270 -0.68 -5.57 -18.32
N ASP A 271 -1.78 -5.99 -18.95
CA ASP A 271 -1.78 -6.81 -20.17
C ASP A 271 -1.93 -5.95 -21.46
N GLY A 272 -1.91 -4.63 -21.31
CA GLY A 272 -2.10 -3.65 -22.37
C GLY A 272 -3.56 -3.30 -22.68
N ARG A 273 -4.55 -3.98 -22.10
CA ARG A 273 -5.97 -3.65 -22.30
C ARG A 273 -6.47 -2.71 -21.22
N VAL A 274 -6.49 -1.42 -21.56
CA VAL A 274 -7.01 -0.37 -20.67
C VAL A 274 -8.55 -0.37 -20.70
N PRO A 275 -9.26 -0.56 -19.57
CA PRO A 275 -10.71 -0.48 -19.53
C PRO A 275 -11.23 0.89 -19.97
N ALA A 276 -12.37 0.97 -20.65
CA ALA A 276 -12.93 2.23 -21.19
C ALA A 276 -13.21 3.34 -20.15
N HIS A 277 -13.26 2.97 -18.86
CA HIS A 277 -13.39 3.90 -17.74
C HIS A 277 -12.07 4.58 -17.40
N VAL A 278 -10.92 3.96 -17.69
CA VAL A 278 -9.60 4.57 -17.52
C VAL A 278 -9.35 5.48 -18.71
N LYS A 279 -9.32 6.79 -18.46
CA LYS A 279 -9.14 7.82 -19.50
C LYS A 279 -7.69 8.15 -19.76
N ASP A 280 -6.85 8.01 -18.73
CA ASP A 280 -5.41 8.13 -18.82
C ASP A 280 -4.81 7.19 -17.77
N ALA A 281 -4.24 6.07 -18.23
CA ALA A 281 -3.66 5.08 -17.33
C ALA A 281 -2.38 5.60 -16.65
N ASN A 282 -1.56 6.36 -17.37
CA ASN A 282 -0.28 6.88 -16.88
C ASN A 282 -0.48 7.92 -15.78
N ASN A 283 -1.54 8.73 -15.86
CA ASN A 283 -1.91 9.69 -14.83
C ASN A 283 -2.97 9.18 -13.84
N GLY A 284 -3.42 7.93 -13.97
CA GLY A 284 -4.45 7.37 -13.11
C GLY A 284 -5.79 8.12 -13.19
N THR A 285 -6.16 8.64 -14.36
CA THR A 285 -7.43 9.35 -14.55
C THR A 285 -8.55 8.37 -14.86
N VAL A 286 -9.54 8.27 -13.96
CA VAL A 286 -10.59 7.25 -14.03
C VAL A 286 -11.99 7.86 -13.95
N LEU A 287 -12.84 7.46 -14.88
CA LEU A 287 -14.26 7.77 -14.93
C LEU A 287 -15.05 6.82 -14.03
N LEU A 288 -15.78 7.36 -13.05
CA LEU A 288 -16.67 6.62 -12.18
C LEU A 288 -18.12 7.06 -12.40
N LYS A 289 -18.97 6.15 -12.90
CA LYS A 289 -20.42 6.35 -12.87
C LYS A 289 -20.92 6.14 -11.44
N THR A 290 -22.18 6.48 -11.19
CA THR A 290 -22.78 6.18 -9.88
C THR A 290 -22.74 4.70 -9.56
N GLY A 291 -22.27 4.38 -8.37
CA GLY A 291 -22.02 3.02 -7.91
C GLY A 291 -20.60 2.53 -8.18
N ASP A 292 -19.91 3.09 -9.19
CA ASP A 292 -18.56 2.66 -9.52
C ASP A 292 -17.57 3.10 -8.45
N PHE A 293 -16.54 2.27 -8.28
CA PHE A 293 -15.40 2.55 -7.45
C PHE A 293 -14.10 2.08 -8.12
N VAL A 294 -13.00 2.69 -7.71
CA VAL A 294 -11.64 2.34 -8.14
C VAL A 294 -10.76 2.21 -6.90
N VAL A 295 -9.80 1.30 -6.96
CA VAL A 295 -8.73 1.16 -5.97
C VAL A 295 -7.41 1.49 -6.64
N PHE A 296 -6.75 2.53 -6.16
CA PHE A 296 -5.41 2.93 -6.54
C PHE A 296 -4.39 2.41 -5.53
N GLN A 297 -3.18 2.16 -6.00
CA GLN A 297 -1.98 2.18 -5.18
C GLN A 297 -1.20 3.44 -5.53
N LEU A 298 -0.93 4.28 -4.55
CA LEU A 298 -0.23 5.56 -4.71
C LEU A 298 1.01 5.56 -3.81
N GLN A 299 2.14 6.03 -4.33
CA GLN A 299 3.35 6.21 -3.52
C GLN A 299 3.66 7.68 -3.30
N PHE A 300 4.04 8.03 -2.07
CA PHE A 300 4.40 9.39 -1.68
C PHE A 300 5.81 9.37 -1.06
N ARG A 301 6.64 10.35 -1.41
CA ARG A 301 7.99 10.48 -0.84
C ARG A 301 7.91 11.27 0.47
N VAL A 302 7.80 10.54 1.57
CA VAL A 302 7.59 11.09 2.93
C VAL A 302 8.83 10.88 3.79
N GLY A 303 9.53 9.76 3.59
CA GLY A 303 10.70 9.41 4.38
C GLY A 303 12.01 9.90 3.78
N ASP A 304 13.04 9.97 4.62
CA ASP A 304 14.43 10.22 4.23
C ASP A 304 15.32 8.98 4.42
N GLY A 305 14.74 7.88 4.92
CA GLY A 305 15.48 6.65 5.23
C GLY A 305 16.28 6.70 6.52
N ASP A 306 16.19 7.81 7.27
CA ASP A 306 16.89 8.01 8.55
C ASP A 306 15.87 8.41 9.64
N THR A 307 15.36 9.63 9.57
CA THR A 307 14.36 10.15 10.52
C THR A 307 12.97 9.53 10.32
N ILE A 308 12.61 9.24 9.06
CA ILE A 308 11.37 8.57 8.70
C ILE A 308 11.73 7.45 7.72
N SER A 309 11.64 6.22 8.21
CA SER A 309 12.00 5.00 7.48
C SER A 309 10.94 3.90 7.56
N LYS A 310 9.95 4.07 8.45
CA LYS A 310 8.84 3.12 8.65
C LYS A 310 7.48 3.70 8.28
N ASP A 311 6.54 2.82 7.92
CA ASP A 311 5.16 3.16 7.56
C ASP A 311 4.47 3.97 8.67
N TRP A 312 4.64 3.56 9.93
CA TRP A 312 3.99 4.22 11.07
C TRP A 312 4.58 5.60 11.36
N GLU A 313 5.88 5.80 11.14
CA GLU A 313 6.54 7.11 11.26
C GLU A 313 6.02 8.05 10.18
N ALA A 314 5.97 7.58 8.93
CA ALA A 314 5.45 8.34 7.81
C ALA A 314 3.97 8.70 8.00
N LEU A 315 3.11 7.74 8.37
CA LEU A 315 1.69 8.01 8.64
C LEU A 315 1.48 8.96 9.83
N SER A 316 2.32 8.86 10.87
CA SER A 316 2.28 9.80 12.02
C SER A 316 2.73 11.21 11.64
N ALA A 317 3.53 11.35 10.57
CA ALA A 317 3.97 12.63 10.04
C ALA A 317 2.94 13.28 9.09
N LEU A 318 1.83 12.62 8.77
CA LEU A 318 0.82 13.09 7.83
C LEU A 318 -0.52 13.40 8.51
N GLU A 319 -1.16 14.51 8.13
CA GLU A 319 -2.48 14.91 8.61
C GLU A 319 -3.61 14.34 7.74
N ALA A 320 -3.48 14.42 6.42
CA ALA A 320 -4.55 14.06 5.49
C ALA A 320 -4.04 13.69 4.10
N LEU A 321 -4.83 12.87 3.40
CA LEU A 321 -4.75 12.65 1.96
C LEU A 321 -5.77 13.54 1.25
N PHE A 322 -5.42 14.05 0.08
CA PHE A 322 -6.29 14.85 -0.78
C PHE A 322 -6.40 14.20 -2.15
N VAL A 323 -7.63 13.96 -2.61
CA VAL A 323 -7.90 13.34 -3.91
C VAL A 323 -8.72 14.29 -4.78
N PRO A 324 -8.13 14.82 -5.87
CA PRO A 324 -8.85 15.68 -6.81
C PRO A 324 -9.87 14.89 -7.65
N TRP A 325 -11.04 15.49 -7.84
CA TRP A 325 -12.08 14.95 -8.73
C TRP A 325 -12.95 16.06 -9.33
N VAL A 326 -13.70 15.74 -10.38
CA VAL A 326 -14.62 16.69 -11.03
C VAL A 326 -15.87 15.97 -11.53
N PRO A 327 -17.08 16.53 -11.39
CA PRO A 327 -18.25 16.08 -12.15
C PRO A 327 -17.96 16.20 -13.65
N TRP A 328 -18.23 15.14 -14.42
CA TRP A 328 -17.87 15.12 -15.84
C TRP A 328 -19.12 15.05 -16.73
N ASP A 329 -19.19 15.96 -17.69
CA ASP A 329 -20.27 16.07 -18.67
C ASP A 329 -20.02 15.24 -19.94
N GLY A 330 -18.82 14.68 -20.09
CA GLY A 330 -18.41 13.94 -21.29
C GLY A 330 -17.90 14.81 -22.43
N VAL A 331 -17.87 16.14 -22.28
CA VAL A 331 -17.49 17.09 -23.33
C VAL A 331 -16.03 17.53 -23.15
N GLN A 332 -15.66 17.93 -21.93
CA GLN A 332 -14.32 18.45 -21.68
C GLN A 332 -13.27 17.33 -21.63
N GLU A 333 -12.12 17.59 -22.25
CA GLU A 333 -10.99 16.66 -22.24
C GLU A 333 -10.40 16.55 -20.83
N PRO A 334 -10.09 15.33 -20.34
CA PRO A 334 -9.53 15.15 -19.00
C PRO A 334 -8.25 15.94 -18.74
N ALA A 335 -7.38 16.10 -19.76
CA ALA A 335 -6.14 16.87 -19.62
C ALA A 335 -6.40 18.36 -19.33
N THR A 336 -7.40 18.96 -19.98
CA THR A 336 -7.82 20.34 -19.73
C THR A 336 -8.37 20.51 -18.31
N LEU A 337 -9.24 19.58 -17.89
CA LEU A 337 -9.81 19.58 -16.54
C LEU A 337 -8.72 19.46 -15.47
N ALA A 338 -7.71 18.61 -15.70
CA ALA A 338 -6.61 18.38 -14.76
C ALA A 338 -5.84 19.66 -14.40
N MET A 339 -5.71 20.61 -15.32
CA MET A 339 -5.04 21.90 -15.08
C MET A 339 -5.84 22.85 -14.18
N SER A 340 -7.16 22.65 -14.10
CA SER A 340 -8.08 23.50 -13.31
C SER A 340 -8.36 22.96 -11.91
N LEU A 341 -7.77 21.82 -11.54
CA LEU A 341 -8.06 21.17 -10.27
C LEU A 341 -7.44 21.95 -9.11
N PRO A 342 -8.18 22.11 -8.00
CA PRO A 342 -7.63 22.70 -6.79
C PRO A 342 -6.51 21.83 -6.21
N THR A 343 -5.56 22.49 -5.56
CA THR A 343 -4.47 21.87 -4.79
C THR A 343 -4.65 22.18 -3.30
N VAL A 344 -3.93 21.49 -2.42
CA VAL A 344 -4.03 21.71 -0.97
C VAL A 344 -3.74 23.17 -0.57
N GLN A 345 -2.78 23.79 -1.25
CA GLN A 345 -2.36 25.17 -1.03
C GLN A 345 -3.29 26.22 -1.68
N SER A 346 -4.26 25.80 -2.50
CA SER A 346 -5.19 26.74 -3.13
C SER A 346 -6.12 27.33 -2.08
N SER A 347 -6.12 28.66 -1.94
CA SER A 347 -6.99 29.36 -0.99
C SER A 347 -8.47 29.12 -1.37
N PRO A 348 -9.32 28.64 -0.44
CA PRO A 348 -10.73 28.40 -0.72
C PRO A 348 -11.56 29.69 -0.94
N TYR A 349 -10.98 30.87 -0.70
CA TYR A 349 -11.70 32.15 -0.70
C TYR A 349 -11.23 33.16 -1.76
N ALA A 350 -10.20 32.84 -2.55
CA ALA A 350 -9.49 33.89 -3.31
C ALA A 350 -10.23 34.42 -4.55
N ASP A 351 -11.15 33.66 -5.15
CA ASP A 351 -11.95 34.16 -6.27
C ASP A 351 -13.31 33.46 -6.29
N GLY A 352 -14.39 34.24 -6.39
CA GLY A 352 -15.76 33.73 -6.52
C GLY A 352 -16.04 32.94 -7.82
N THR A 353 -14.98 32.54 -8.55
CA THR A 353 -15.07 31.64 -9.68
C THR A 353 -15.20 30.21 -9.14
N SER A 354 -16.38 29.63 -9.28
CA SER A 354 -16.63 28.23 -8.92
C SER A 354 -15.69 27.33 -9.73
N THR A 355 -14.58 26.88 -9.13
CA THR A 355 -13.73 25.86 -9.74
C THR A 355 -14.60 24.63 -10.01
N LEU A 356 -14.58 24.12 -11.24
CA LEU A 356 -15.32 22.91 -11.60
C LEU A 356 -14.86 21.73 -10.73
N GLY A 357 -13.55 21.67 -10.45
CA GLY A 357 -12.92 20.66 -9.60
C GLY A 357 -13.32 20.74 -8.13
N ARG A 358 -13.12 19.61 -7.45
CA ARG A 358 -13.29 19.41 -6.02
C ARG A 358 -12.05 18.69 -5.49
N LEU A 359 -11.72 18.94 -4.23
CA LEU A 359 -10.63 18.28 -3.53
C LEU A 359 -11.18 17.52 -2.33
N LEU A 360 -11.19 16.19 -2.40
CA LEU A 360 -11.66 15.38 -1.29
C LEU A 360 -10.55 15.26 -0.24
N ARG A 361 -10.69 15.97 0.88
CA ARG A 361 -9.78 15.87 2.04
C ARG A 361 -10.16 14.67 2.91
N VAL A 362 -9.22 13.76 3.15
CA VAL A 362 -9.39 12.52 3.89
C VAL A 362 -8.39 12.51 5.06
N PRO A 363 -8.81 12.97 6.26
CA PRO A 363 -7.90 13.04 7.41
C PRO A 363 -7.51 11.65 7.91
N PHE A 364 -6.24 11.48 8.26
CA PHE A 364 -5.75 10.25 8.87
C PHE A 364 -6.22 10.13 10.32
N ASP A 365 -6.74 8.97 10.69
CA ASP A 365 -7.06 8.58 12.05
C ASP A 365 -5.76 8.18 12.77
N GLN A 366 -5.13 9.19 13.36
CA GLN A 366 -3.89 9.05 14.12
C GLN A 366 -4.03 8.09 15.31
N ARG A 367 -5.24 7.87 15.82
CA ARG A 367 -5.46 6.88 16.87
C ARG A 367 -5.45 5.47 16.29
N ALA A 368 -6.17 5.24 15.20
CA ALA A 368 -6.18 3.94 14.53
C ALA A 368 -4.76 3.52 14.07
N ILE A 369 -3.96 4.47 13.58
CA ILE A 369 -2.55 4.23 13.21
C ILE A 369 -1.74 3.78 14.44
N LYS A 370 -1.83 4.53 15.56
CA LYS A 370 -1.11 4.18 16.79
C LYS A 370 -1.54 2.83 17.36
N ASP A 371 -2.84 2.57 17.39
CA ASP A 371 -3.40 1.31 17.93
C ASP A 371 -2.97 0.11 17.08
N TYR A 372 -2.89 0.25 15.75
CA TYR A 372 -2.42 -0.80 14.84
C TYR A 372 -0.91 -1.07 15.04
N TYR A 373 -0.07 -0.03 15.09
CA TYR A 373 1.38 -0.19 15.21
C TYR A 373 1.92 -0.27 16.64
N ALA A 374 1.05 -0.30 17.67
CA ALA A 374 1.45 -0.31 19.07
C ALA A 374 2.44 -1.43 19.40
N ASP A 375 2.21 -2.64 18.87
CA ASP A 375 3.10 -3.79 19.10
C ASP A 375 4.51 -3.58 18.50
N PHE A 376 4.61 -2.83 17.38
CA PHE A 376 5.90 -2.47 16.79
C PHE A 376 6.62 -1.44 17.65
N VAL A 377 5.92 -0.38 18.03
CA VAL A 377 6.50 0.77 18.76
C VAL A 377 6.92 0.36 20.17
N GLU A 378 6.11 -0.44 20.85
CA GLU A 378 6.35 -0.82 22.26
C GLU A 378 7.26 -2.04 22.41
N ARG A 379 7.20 -2.99 21.46
CA ARG A 379 7.81 -4.32 21.61
C ARG A 379 8.72 -4.72 20.43
N GLY A 380 8.86 -3.85 19.43
CA GLY A 380 9.70 -4.05 18.27
C GLY A 380 9.06 -4.87 17.15
N GLU A 381 9.78 -4.96 16.04
CA GLU A 381 9.32 -5.57 14.79
C GLU A 381 8.84 -7.02 14.94
N HIS A 382 9.55 -7.85 15.69
CA HIS A 382 9.16 -9.26 15.87
C HIS A 382 7.79 -9.41 16.54
N ALA A 383 7.49 -8.60 17.56
CA ALA A 383 6.19 -8.65 18.25
C ALA A 383 5.06 -8.16 17.35
N TYR A 384 5.32 -7.18 16.49
CA TYR A 384 4.40 -6.75 15.44
C TYR A 384 4.13 -7.88 14.43
N LEU A 385 5.19 -8.52 13.92
CA LEU A 385 5.05 -9.63 12.98
C LEU A 385 4.24 -10.79 13.59
N GLU A 386 4.51 -11.15 14.85
CA GLU A 386 3.76 -12.21 15.53
C GLU A 386 2.28 -11.85 15.74
N SER A 387 1.97 -10.60 16.11
CA SER A 387 0.60 -10.16 16.41
C SER A 387 -0.27 -9.94 15.16
N HIS A 388 0.31 -9.44 14.08
CA HIS A 388 -0.38 -9.13 12.82
C HIS A 388 -0.33 -10.30 11.85
N PHE A 389 0.78 -11.02 11.85
CA PHE A 389 1.07 -12.06 10.88
C PHE A 389 1.24 -13.46 11.47
N GLY A 390 1.12 -13.63 12.79
CA GLY A 390 1.33 -14.91 13.46
C GLY A 390 2.82 -15.30 13.54
N ARG A 391 3.10 -16.38 14.27
CA ARG A 391 4.48 -16.83 14.56
C ARG A 391 5.28 -17.27 13.33
N GLY A 392 4.60 -17.83 12.32
CA GLY A 392 5.26 -18.37 11.13
C GLY A 392 6.07 -17.31 10.37
N PRO A 393 5.43 -16.24 9.88
CA PRO A 393 6.11 -15.15 9.17
C PRO A 393 7.25 -14.49 9.97
N ALA A 394 7.05 -14.27 11.27
CA ALA A 394 8.08 -13.70 12.13
C ALA A 394 9.37 -14.55 12.13
N SER A 395 9.21 -15.88 12.19
CA SER A 395 10.33 -16.82 12.13
C SER A 395 10.97 -16.86 10.72
N THR A 396 10.16 -16.90 9.67
CA THR A 396 10.66 -16.93 8.28
C THR A 396 11.45 -15.67 7.94
N MET A 397 11.00 -14.48 8.35
CA MET A 397 11.73 -13.24 8.11
C MET A 397 13.08 -13.23 8.81
N GLN A 398 13.15 -13.64 10.09
CA GLN A 398 14.43 -13.75 10.79
C GLN A 398 15.41 -14.70 10.08
N THR A 399 14.92 -15.83 9.57
CA THR A 399 15.77 -16.78 8.82
C THR A 399 16.21 -16.22 7.47
N SER A 400 15.33 -15.50 6.77
CA SER A 400 15.63 -14.85 5.49
C SER A 400 16.67 -13.76 5.66
N ASP A 401 16.50 -12.89 6.66
CA ASP A 401 17.44 -11.80 6.95
C ASP A 401 18.80 -12.35 7.35
N SER A 402 18.83 -13.40 8.19
CA SER A 402 20.08 -14.07 8.56
C SER A 402 20.78 -14.67 7.33
N SER A 403 20.01 -15.30 6.43
CA SER A 403 20.54 -15.88 5.19
C SER A 403 21.04 -14.81 4.21
N MET A 404 20.27 -13.73 4.01
CA MET A 404 20.67 -12.59 3.17
C MET A 404 21.91 -11.92 3.74
N ASN A 405 21.96 -11.67 5.05
CA ASN A 405 23.12 -11.08 5.70
C ASN A 405 24.36 -11.97 5.55
N ALA A 406 24.21 -13.29 5.67
CA ALA A 406 25.31 -14.24 5.43
C ALA A 406 25.79 -14.21 3.97
N MET A 407 24.86 -14.16 3.00
CA MET A 407 25.19 -14.06 1.58
C MET A 407 25.89 -12.75 1.24
N VAL A 408 25.37 -11.61 1.71
CA VAL A 408 25.95 -10.28 1.53
C VAL A 408 27.35 -10.25 2.16
N THR A 409 27.51 -10.77 3.37
CA THR A 409 28.81 -10.86 4.05
C THR A 409 29.80 -11.71 3.24
N GLU A 410 29.38 -12.85 2.69
CA GLU A 410 30.26 -13.68 1.85
C GLU A 410 30.62 -13.00 0.53
N MET A 411 29.68 -12.29 -0.10
CA MET A 411 29.95 -11.48 -1.29
C MET A 411 30.99 -10.40 -0.99
N ILE A 412 30.85 -9.68 0.12
CA ILE A 412 31.82 -8.70 0.59
C ILE A 412 33.19 -9.35 0.80
N ARG A 413 33.26 -10.50 1.49
CA ARG A 413 34.52 -11.23 1.71
C ARG A 413 35.19 -11.64 0.40
N ARG A 414 34.43 -11.95 -0.65
CA ARG A 414 34.98 -12.22 -1.98
C ARG A 414 35.59 -10.96 -2.60
N ILE A 415 34.85 -9.84 -2.57
CA ILE A 415 35.33 -8.54 -3.07
C ILE A 415 36.63 -8.13 -2.37
N VAL A 416 36.71 -8.30 -1.04
CA VAL A 416 37.91 -8.02 -0.25
C VAL A 416 39.07 -8.93 -0.65
N ARG A 417 38.84 -10.25 -0.78
CA ARG A 417 39.87 -11.21 -1.21
C ARG A 417 40.42 -10.93 -2.61
N GLU A 418 39.59 -10.40 -3.50
CA GLU A 418 39.98 -10.02 -4.86
C GLU A 418 40.68 -8.64 -4.94
N GLY A 419 40.84 -7.94 -3.82
CA GLY A 419 41.46 -6.60 -3.78
C GLY A 419 40.59 -5.49 -4.37
N ASN A 420 39.28 -5.73 -4.52
CA ASN A 420 38.35 -4.84 -5.22
C ASN A 420 37.54 -3.93 -4.26
N ILE A 421 37.93 -3.84 -2.98
CA ILE A 421 37.13 -3.16 -1.95
C ILE A 421 37.00 -1.65 -2.20
N SER A 422 38.08 -0.96 -2.57
CA SER A 422 38.04 0.49 -2.83
C SER A 422 37.12 0.82 -4.00
N ALA A 423 37.18 0.05 -5.08
CA ALA A 423 36.29 0.21 -6.24
C ALA A 423 34.83 -0.15 -5.93
N PHE A 424 34.57 -0.97 -4.91
CA PHE A 424 33.23 -1.27 -4.43
C PHE A 424 32.68 -0.14 -3.55
N ILE A 425 33.49 0.37 -2.62
CA ILE A 425 33.15 1.54 -1.79
C ILE A 425 32.88 2.76 -2.67
N GLU A 426 33.75 3.04 -3.63
CA GLU A 426 33.58 4.14 -4.59
C GLU A 426 32.25 3.98 -5.34
N ARG A 427 31.93 2.77 -5.83
CA ARG A 427 30.64 2.50 -6.51
C ARG A 427 29.42 2.67 -5.61
N MET A 428 29.50 2.29 -4.33
CA MET A 428 28.40 2.50 -3.39
C MET A 428 28.24 3.97 -3.04
N SER A 429 29.33 4.70 -2.83
CA SER A 429 29.29 6.16 -2.66
C SER A 429 28.71 6.83 -3.91
N ASP A 430 29.12 6.39 -5.10
CA ASP A 430 28.58 6.83 -6.37
C ASP A 430 27.12 6.44 -6.61
N ALA A 431 26.59 5.50 -5.84
CA ALA A 431 25.18 5.12 -5.88
C ALA A 431 24.34 5.87 -4.83
N GLY A 432 24.95 6.73 -4.00
CA GLY A 432 24.27 7.40 -2.88
C GLY A 432 23.94 6.44 -1.74
N MET A 433 24.83 5.47 -1.49
CA MET A 433 24.72 4.47 -0.42
C MET A 433 25.73 4.77 0.70
N GLU A 434 25.91 6.05 1.06
CA GLU A 434 26.94 6.50 2.02
C GLU A 434 26.77 5.82 3.39
N ASN A 435 25.53 5.67 3.86
CA ASN A 435 25.22 4.98 5.13
C ASN A 435 25.70 3.52 5.17
N LEU A 436 25.82 2.89 4.00
CA LEU A 436 26.38 1.53 3.91
C LEU A 436 27.90 1.59 3.85
N VAL A 437 28.47 2.57 3.14
CA VAL A 437 29.92 2.81 3.07
C VAL A 437 30.53 2.98 4.46
N ASP A 438 29.90 3.77 5.34
CA ASP A 438 30.42 4.02 6.70
C ASP A 438 30.59 2.73 7.51
N LYS A 439 29.69 1.75 7.34
CA LYS A 439 29.78 0.43 7.98
C LYS A 439 30.97 -0.41 7.52
N PHE A 440 31.54 -0.09 6.35
CA PHE A 440 32.76 -0.74 5.85
C PHE A 440 34.01 -0.03 6.34
N VAL A 441 34.00 1.31 6.42
CA VAL A 441 35.13 2.10 6.89
C VAL A 441 35.41 1.86 8.38
N GLU A 442 34.38 1.66 9.20
CA GLU A 442 34.54 1.37 10.65
C GLU A 442 35.12 -0.02 10.97
N ARG A 443 35.27 -0.91 9.98
CA ARG A 443 35.73 -2.30 10.16
C ARG A 443 37.14 -2.59 9.63
N GLU A 444 37.77 -1.62 9.00
CA GLU A 444 39.23 -1.61 8.75
C GLU A 444 39.97 -1.09 9.99
#